data_AF-A0AA44TEP2-F1
#
_entry.id   AF-A0AA44TEP2-F1
#
_cell.length_a   1.000
_cell.length_b   1.000
_cell.length_c   1.000
_cell.angle_alpha   90.00
_cell.angle_beta   90.00
_cell.angle_gamma   90.00
#
_symmetry.space_group_name_H-M   'P 1'
#
loop_
_entity.id
_entity.type
_entity.pdbx_description
1 polymer ?
#
loop_
_entity_poly.entity_id
_entity_poly.type
_entity_poly.pdbx_seq_one_letter_code
_entity_poly.pdbx_strand_id
1 'polypeptide(L)'
;MYFHEKMQNMHFGQKNNSYTLIHTEMNVSQENDAVAIFTEPNQQGEQIFIAYFEKENGKWNWIRTTGTEWNSPIRWTSMHQIPYIYAGTIRDNAITKVYVGNQNAKIINVEGTRRFWYAVSNTEWAEVKFEKDDGTQEMIEQIDEDILKDWHNKNVR
;
A
#
# COMPACT_ATOMS: atom_id res chain seq x y z
N MET A 1 -22.50 1.64 -10.67
CA MET A 1 -21.29 0.83 -10.91
C MET A 1 -20.68 0.52 -9.56
N TYR A 2 -20.52 -0.76 -9.24
CA TYR A 2 -19.87 -1.22 -8.01
C TYR A 2 -18.38 -0.89 -8.04
N PHE A 3 -17.77 -0.82 -6.86
CA PHE A 3 -16.35 -0.48 -6.73
C PHE A 3 -15.43 -1.50 -7.45
N HIS A 4 -15.69 -2.80 -7.25
CA HIS A 4 -14.99 -3.88 -7.94
C HIS A 4 -15.22 -3.86 -9.46
N GLU A 5 -16.44 -3.50 -9.90
CA GLU A 5 -16.71 -3.27 -11.32
C GLU A 5 -15.90 -2.09 -11.85
N LYS A 6 -15.71 -1.00 -11.09
CA LYS A 6 -14.86 0.09 -11.54
C LYS A 6 -13.42 -0.38 -11.74
N MET A 7 -12.85 -1.13 -10.79
CA MET A 7 -11.52 -1.74 -10.95
C MET A 7 -11.47 -2.60 -12.21
N GLN A 8 -12.42 -3.54 -12.37
CA GLN A 8 -12.50 -4.43 -13.53
C GLN A 8 -12.72 -3.68 -14.85
N ASN A 9 -13.49 -2.59 -14.84
CA ASN A 9 -13.87 -1.83 -16.02
C ASN A 9 -12.85 -0.74 -16.43
N MET A 10 -11.94 -0.32 -15.55
CA MET A 10 -10.92 0.67 -15.89
C MET A 10 -9.91 0.18 -16.94
N HIS A 11 -9.85 -1.13 -17.19
CA HIS A 11 -9.07 -1.75 -18.27
C HIS A 11 -9.93 -2.48 -19.32
N PHE A 12 -11.26 -2.24 -19.34
CA PHE A 12 -12.17 -2.86 -20.30
C PHE A 12 -11.81 -2.41 -21.74
N GLY A 13 -11.03 -3.23 -22.45
CA GLY A 13 -10.48 -2.94 -23.77
C GLY A 13 -9.00 -3.28 -23.95
N GLN A 14 -8.27 -3.51 -22.86
CA GLN A 14 -6.92 -4.09 -22.91
C GLN A 14 -7.04 -5.62 -22.80
N LYS A 15 -6.56 -6.34 -23.83
CA LYS A 15 -6.76 -7.80 -23.98
C LYS A 15 -6.17 -8.67 -22.87
N ASN A 16 -5.34 -8.11 -21.98
CA ASN A 16 -4.72 -8.78 -20.84
C ASN A 16 -4.76 -7.82 -19.65
N ASN A 17 -5.52 -8.12 -18.60
CA ASN A 17 -5.47 -7.33 -17.37
C ASN A 17 -4.09 -7.51 -16.73
N SER A 18 -3.31 -6.44 -16.61
CA SER A 18 -1.98 -6.44 -16.01
C SER A 18 -2.01 -6.34 -14.49
N TYR A 19 -3.12 -6.68 -13.82
CA TYR A 19 -3.18 -6.56 -12.37
C TYR A 19 -3.97 -7.68 -11.70
N THR A 20 -3.62 -7.97 -10.45
CA THR A 20 -4.31 -8.92 -9.58
C THR A 20 -4.85 -8.18 -8.36
N LEU A 21 -6.17 -8.14 -8.20
CA LEU A 21 -6.79 -7.56 -7.00
C LEU A 21 -6.59 -8.49 -5.80
N ILE A 22 -6.02 -7.96 -4.72
CA ILE A 22 -5.67 -8.71 -3.51
C ILE A 22 -6.69 -8.45 -2.39
N HIS A 23 -7.03 -7.19 -2.16
CA HIS A 23 -7.89 -6.81 -1.04
C HIS A 23 -8.68 -5.54 -1.36
N THR A 24 -9.86 -5.42 -0.75
CA THR A 24 -10.70 -4.23 -0.83
C THR A 24 -11.33 -3.97 0.52
N GLU A 25 -11.40 -2.71 0.91
CA GLU A 25 -12.10 -2.30 2.12
C GLU A 25 -12.89 -1.03 1.87
N MET A 26 -14.11 -0.97 2.42
CA MET A 26 -15.05 0.13 2.28
C MET A 26 -15.13 0.92 3.59
N ASN A 27 -15.42 2.21 3.49
CA ASN A 27 -15.59 3.10 4.65
C ASN A 27 -14.37 3.09 5.58
N VAL A 28 -13.17 3.20 5.00
CA VAL A 28 -11.88 3.13 5.68
C VAL A 28 -11.59 4.35 6.53
N SER A 29 -12.07 5.53 6.15
CA SER A 29 -11.94 6.78 6.92
C SER A 29 -13.30 7.43 7.16
N GLN A 30 -14.17 7.41 6.14
CA GLN A 30 -15.51 7.99 6.19
C GLN A 30 -16.50 7.18 5.36
N GLU A 31 -17.80 7.43 5.52
CA GLU A 31 -18.79 6.80 4.65
C GLU A 31 -18.51 7.14 3.18
N ASN A 32 -18.69 6.17 2.29
CA ASN A 32 -18.52 6.31 0.84
C ASN A 32 -17.08 6.50 0.36
N ASP A 33 -16.08 6.10 1.16
CA ASP A 33 -14.72 5.89 0.68
C ASP A 33 -14.36 4.39 0.59
N ALA A 34 -13.22 4.09 -0.03
CA ALA A 34 -12.69 2.73 -0.10
C ALA A 34 -11.18 2.71 -0.39
N VAL A 35 -10.55 1.58 -0.10
CA VAL A 35 -9.23 1.22 -0.64
C VAL A 35 -9.30 -0.07 -1.45
N ALA A 36 -8.48 -0.16 -2.49
CA ALA A 36 -8.13 -1.43 -3.16
C ALA A 36 -6.63 -1.64 -3.11
N ILE A 37 -6.23 -2.88 -2.83
CA ILE A 37 -4.84 -3.33 -2.90
C ILE A 37 -4.73 -4.33 -4.03
N PHE A 38 -3.75 -4.12 -4.91
CA PHE A 38 -3.55 -4.94 -6.11
C PHE A 38 -2.08 -5.03 -6.47
N THR A 39 -1.69 -6.10 -7.17
CA THR A 39 -0.36 -6.26 -7.74
C THR A 39 -0.37 -6.03 -9.23
N GLU A 40 0.72 -5.52 -9.80
CA GLU A 40 0.94 -5.42 -11.24
C GLU A 40 2.35 -5.90 -11.60
N PRO A 41 2.54 -6.72 -12.66
CA PRO A 41 3.85 -6.98 -13.20
C PRO A 41 4.30 -5.78 -14.03
N ASN A 42 5.54 -5.36 -13.82
CA ASN A 42 6.21 -4.36 -14.65
C ASN A 42 7.57 -4.89 -15.13
N GLN A 43 8.31 -4.07 -15.89
CA GLN A 43 9.61 -4.45 -16.44
C GLN A 43 10.69 -4.75 -15.37
N GLN A 44 10.51 -4.27 -14.15
CA GLN A 44 11.44 -4.40 -13.01
C GLN A 44 10.98 -5.47 -12.00
N GLY A 45 9.76 -6.01 -12.15
CA GLY A 45 9.21 -7.06 -11.29
C GLY A 45 7.74 -6.82 -10.94
N GLU A 46 7.22 -7.61 -10.01
CA GLU A 46 5.88 -7.38 -9.45
C GLU A 46 5.92 -6.25 -8.41
N GLN A 47 5.05 -5.25 -8.59
CA GLN A 47 4.79 -4.18 -7.62
C GLN A 47 3.43 -4.38 -6.96
N ILE A 48 3.29 -3.90 -5.73
CA ILE A 48 2.02 -3.88 -5.00
C ILE A 48 1.61 -2.45 -4.70
N PHE A 49 0.34 -2.15 -4.93
CA PHE A 49 -0.24 -0.83 -4.80
C PHE A 49 -1.43 -0.83 -3.85
N ILE A 50 -1.66 0.31 -3.22
CA ILE A 50 -2.92 0.66 -2.58
C ILE A 50 -3.48 1.93 -3.22
N ALA A 51 -4.73 1.86 -3.64
CA ALA A 51 -5.46 2.96 -4.23
C ALA A 51 -6.63 3.37 -3.34
N TYR A 52 -6.85 4.68 -3.22
CA TYR A 52 -7.93 5.29 -2.46
C TYR A 52 -9.00 5.83 -3.39
N PHE A 53 -10.25 5.59 -3.00
CA PHE A 53 -11.42 5.93 -3.78
C PHE A 53 -12.44 6.65 -2.92
N GLU A 54 -13.15 7.58 -3.55
CA GLU A 54 -14.29 8.27 -2.97
C GLU A 54 -15.49 8.12 -3.90
N LYS A 55 -16.69 7.98 -3.33
CA LYS A 55 -17.91 7.90 -4.10
C LYS A 55 -18.69 9.20 -4.01
N GLU A 56 -18.75 9.89 -5.14
CA GLU A 56 -19.50 11.14 -5.29
C GLU A 56 -20.63 10.94 -6.29
N ASN A 57 -21.84 11.41 -5.97
CA ASN A 57 -23.01 11.32 -6.86
C ASN A 57 -23.26 9.90 -7.40
N GLY A 58 -23.05 8.88 -6.55
CA GLY A 58 -23.24 7.48 -6.90
C GLY A 58 -22.11 6.85 -7.72
N LYS A 59 -21.03 7.59 -8.02
CA LYS A 59 -19.89 7.14 -8.83
C LYS A 59 -18.62 7.10 -8.00
N TRP A 60 -17.91 5.98 -8.07
CA TRP A 60 -16.57 5.87 -7.51
C TRP A 60 -15.59 6.69 -8.34
N ASN A 61 -14.68 7.39 -7.67
CA ASN A 61 -13.58 8.20 -8.21
C ASN A 61 -12.27 7.61 -7.69
N TRP A 62 -11.30 7.42 -8.58
CA TRP A 62 -9.95 7.02 -8.17
C TRP A 62 -9.23 8.31 -7.78
N ILE A 63 -8.93 8.46 -6.50
CA ILE A 63 -8.39 9.72 -6.00
C ILE A 63 -6.86 9.68 -6.01
N ARG A 64 -6.26 8.66 -5.39
CA ARG A 64 -4.80 8.56 -5.22
C ARG A 64 -4.35 7.10 -5.21
N THR A 65 -3.07 6.88 -5.53
CA THR A 65 -2.39 5.58 -5.42
C THR A 65 -1.03 5.78 -4.80
N THR A 66 -0.59 4.83 -3.99
CA THR A 66 0.80 4.66 -3.63
C THR A 66 1.14 3.17 -3.67
N GLY A 67 2.41 2.83 -3.67
CA GLY A 67 2.85 1.45 -3.75
C GLY A 67 4.33 1.32 -3.48
N THR A 68 4.79 0.08 -3.41
CA THR A 68 6.21 -0.21 -3.26
C THR A 68 6.54 -1.55 -3.91
N GLU A 69 7.81 -1.71 -4.24
CA GLU A 69 8.37 -2.98 -4.67
C GLU A 69 8.64 -3.88 -3.47
N TRP A 70 8.46 -5.19 -3.67
CA TRP A 70 8.77 -6.16 -2.64
C TRP A 70 10.25 -6.17 -2.20
N ASN A 71 11.15 -5.68 -3.05
CA ASN A 71 12.60 -5.64 -2.81
C ASN A 71 13.13 -4.23 -2.49
N SER A 72 12.24 -3.22 -2.39
CA SER A 72 12.65 -1.84 -2.15
C SER A 72 13.36 -1.73 -0.78
N PRO A 73 14.45 -0.93 -0.68
CA PRO A 73 14.99 -0.56 0.61
C PRO A 73 13.96 0.25 1.42
N ILE A 74 13.12 1.03 0.73
CA ILE A 74 11.94 1.68 1.33
C ILE A 74 10.81 0.68 1.46
N ARG A 75 10.61 0.23 2.69
CA ARG A 75 9.59 -0.76 3.02
C ARG A 75 8.20 -0.16 3.16
N TRP A 76 8.04 1.17 3.11
CA TRP A 76 6.74 1.82 3.23
C TRP A 76 6.67 3.19 2.55
N THR A 77 5.46 3.57 2.14
CA THR A 77 5.14 4.85 1.53
C THR A 77 3.92 5.46 2.19
N SER A 78 3.67 6.75 1.97
CA SER A 78 2.45 7.41 2.42
C SER A 78 1.80 8.27 1.35
N MET A 79 0.51 8.55 1.49
CA MET A 79 -0.19 9.61 0.76
C MET A 79 -0.19 10.88 1.63
N HIS A 80 0.32 12.00 1.10
CA HIS A 80 0.50 13.26 1.85
C HIS A 80 -0.75 14.15 1.93
N GLN A 81 -1.94 13.54 1.91
CA GLN A 81 -3.23 14.25 1.95
C GLN A 81 -4.26 13.40 2.69
N ILE A 82 -5.20 14.05 3.40
CA ILE A 82 -6.27 13.35 4.12
C ILE A 82 -7.19 12.58 3.16
N PRO A 83 -7.55 11.32 3.48
CA PRO A 83 -6.97 10.52 4.56
C PRO A 83 -5.54 10.10 4.21
N TYR A 84 -4.64 10.28 5.18
CA TYR A 84 -3.27 9.82 5.07
C TYR A 84 -3.27 8.29 5.07
N ILE A 85 -2.77 7.71 3.99
CA ILE A 85 -2.67 6.26 3.83
C ILE A 85 -1.21 5.91 3.84
N TYR A 86 -0.82 5.12 4.85
CA TYR A 86 0.49 4.55 5.01
C TYR A 86 0.42 3.10 4.58
N ALA A 87 1.40 2.65 3.82
CA ALA A 87 1.41 1.26 3.40
C ALA A 87 2.82 0.76 3.14
N GLY A 88 3.02 -0.55 3.24
CA GLY A 88 4.34 -1.12 3.06
C GLY A 88 4.35 -2.63 2.94
N THR A 89 5.54 -3.15 2.62
CA THR A 89 5.75 -4.59 2.43
C THR A 89 6.51 -5.19 3.62
N ILE A 90 6.15 -6.42 3.95
CA ILE A 90 6.77 -7.24 4.99
C ILE A 90 7.17 -8.58 4.36
N ARG A 91 8.42 -8.96 4.61
CA ARG A 91 8.98 -10.29 4.27
C ARG A 91 9.50 -11.07 5.46
N ASP A 92 9.89 -10.37 6.52
CA ASP A 92 10.33 -11.01 7.76
C ASP A 92 9.10 -11.52 8.51
N ASN A 93 9.00 -12.84 8.66
CA ASN A 93 7.87 -13.51 9.32
C ASN A 93 7.82 -13.26 10.83
N ALA A 94 8.93 -12.82 11.44
CA ALA A 94 8.94 -12.45 12.86
C ALA A 94 8.08 -11.22 13.12
N ILE A 95 7.89 -10.32 12.14
CA ILE A 95 7.04 -9.13 12.32
C ILE A 95 5.58 -9.56 12.48
N THR A 96 4.99 -9.29 13.64
CA THR A 96 3.61 -9.64 13.96
C THR A 96 2.66 -8.44 13.89
N LYS A 97 3.17 -7.22 14.12
CA LYS A 97 2.38 -5.98 14.05
C LYS A 97 3.17 -4.84 13.43
N VAL A 98 2.42 -3.88 12.92
CA VAL A 98 2.95 -2.60 12.44
C VAL A 98 2.14 -1.50 13.07
N TYR A 99 2.81 -0.47 13.58
CA TYR A 99 2.19 0.72 14.14
C TYR A 99 2.54 1.94 13.30
N VAL A 100 1.54 2.79 13.08
CA VAL A 100 1.70 4.13 12.52
C VAL A 100 1.25 5.13 13.57
N GLY A 101 2.19 5.86 14.16
CA GLY A 101 1.95 6.58 15.41
C GLY A 101 1.43 5.63 16.49
N ASN A 102 0.21 5.87 16.97
CA ASN A 102 -0.47 5.05 17.98
C ASN A 102 -1.47 4.04 17.39
N GLN A 103 -1.59 3.95 16.06
CA GLN A 103 -2.56 3.10 15.39
C GLN A 103 -1.91 1.79 14.94
N ASN A 104 -2.54 0.65 15.24
CA ASN A 104 -2.16 -0.63 14.64
C ASN A 104 -2.62 -0.68 13.18
N ALA A 105 -1.68 -0.97 12.28
CA ALA A 105 -1.95 -1.15 10.87
C ALA A 105 -2.56 -2.53 10.60
N LYS A 106 -3.28 -2.62 9.49
CA LYS A 106 -3.80 -3.89 8.99
C LYS A 106 -2.70 -4.60 8.23
N ILE A 107 -2.51 -5.89 8.48
CA ILE A 107 -1.59 -6.75 7.72
C ILE A 107 -2.43 -7.75 6.92
N ILE A 108 -2.17 -7.84 5.63
CA ILE A 108 -2.78 -8.81 4.72
C ILE A 108 -1.71 -9.76 4.18
N ASN A 109 -2.08 -11.03 4.05
CA ASN A 109 -1.25 -12.03 3.37
C ASN A 109 -1.50 -11.92 1.87
N VAL A 110 -0.42 -11.81 1.08
CA VAL A 110 -0.53 -11.71 -0.38
C VAL A 110 -0.24 -13.07 -1.01
N GLU A 111 0.99 -13.56 -0.88
CA GLU A 111 1.39 -14.89 -1.35
C GLU A 111 2.64 -15.38 -0.61
N GLY A 112 2.65 -16.64 -0.19
CA GLY A 112 3.79 -17.22 0.54
C GLY A 112 4.12 -16.41 1.81
N THR A 113 5.34 -15.89 1.90
CA THR A 113 5.78 -15.03 3.01
C THR A 113 5.58 -13.54 2.74
N ARG A 114 5.07 -13.16 1.56
CA ARG A 114 4.82 -11.77 1.20
C ARG A 114 3.57 -11.28 1.90
N ARG A 115 3.76 -10.27 2.74
CA ARG A 115 2.68 -9.60 3.47
C ARG A 115 2.70 -8.11 3.16
N PHE A 116 1.54 -7.51 3.09
CA PHE A 116 1.39 -6.09 2.87
C PHE A 116 0.65 -5.50 4.05
N TRP A 117 1.04 -4.32 4.48
CA TRP A 117 0.37 -3.63 5.57
C TRP A 117 -0.09 -2.26 5.14
N TYR A 118 -1.17 -1.78 5.78
CA TYR A 118 -1.62 -0.41 5.59
C TYR A 118 -2.33 0.16 6.82
N ALA A 119 -2.27 1.47 6.97
CA ALA A 119 -3.04 2.22 7.95
C ALA A 119 -3.64 3.46 7.28
N VAL A 120 -4.86 3.82 7.70
CA VAL A 120 -5.58 5.00 7.23
C VAL A 120 -5.80 5.92 8.42
N SER A 121 -5.45 7.20 8.29
CA SER A 121 -5.50 8.19 9.36
C SER A 121 -5.93 9.55 8.84
N ASN A 122 -6.71 10.29 9.63
CA ASN A 122 -7.01 11.71 9.36
C ASN A 122 -5.99 12.67 10.00
N THR A 123 -4.99 12.12 10.69
CA THR A 123 -3.86 12.84 11.28
C THR A 123 -2.57 12.37 10.62
N GLU A 124 -1.69 13.31 10.27
CA GLU A 124 -0.37 12.99 9.77
C GLU A 124 0.51 12.45 10.92
N TRP A 125 1.10 11.29 10.67
CA TRP A 125 2.08 10.65 11.51
C TRP A 125 3.42 10.53 10.78
N ALA A 126 4.50 10.73 11.53
CA ALA A 126 5.87 10.63 11.02
C ALA A 126 6.59 9.33 11.45
N GLU A 127 5.92 8.47 12.23
CA GLU A 127 6.57 7.36 12.91
C GLU A 127 5.91 6.02 12.56
N VAL A 128 6.72 5.08 12.07
CA VAL A 128 6.33 3.69 11.80
C VAL A 128 7.17 2.75 12.64
N LYS A 129 6.55 1.79 13.32
CA LYS A 129 7.21 0.75 14.12
C LYS A 129 6.77 -0.63 13.72
N PHE A 130 7.70 -1.57 13.64
CA PHE A 130 7.38 -3.00 13.60
C PHE A 130 7.55 -3.62 14.97
N GLU A 131 6.68 -4.56 15.32
CA GLU A 131 6.81 -5.40 16.50
C GLU A 131 7.01 -6.85 16.04
N LYS A 132 8.06 -7.49 16.58
CA LYS A 132 8.39 -8.89 16.32
C LYS A 132 7.65 -9.82 17.29
N ASP A 133 7.69 -11.11 17.02
CA ASP A 133 7.07 -12.16 17.83
C ASP A 133 7.67 -12.29 19.24
N ASP A 134 8.95 -11.93 19.40
CA ASP A 134 9.63 -11.78 20.68
C ASP A 134 9.25 -10.49 21.45
N GLY A 135 8.41 -9.64 20.88
CA GLY A 135 7.96 -8.38 21.45
C GLY A 135 8.91 -7.19 21.21
N THR A 136 10.04 -7.40 20.53
CA THR A 136 10.97 -6.32 20.18
C THR A 136 10.32 -5.36 19.19
N GLN A 137 10.50 -4.06 19.41
CA GLN A 137 10.02 -3.01 18.52
C GLN A 137 11.17 -2.32 17.80
N GLU A 138 11.03 -2.16 16.49
CA GLU A 138 12.01 -1.49 15.62
C GLU A 138 11.33 -0.32 14.90
N MET A 139 11.90 0.88 15.02
CA MET A 139 11.46 2.04 14.25
C MET A 139 11.96 1.92 12.81
N ILE A 140 11.10 2.27 11.85
CA ILE A 140 11.47 2.28 10.44
C ILE A 140 11.58 3.70 9.99
N GLU A 141 12.81 4.12 9.73
CA GLU A 141 13.09 5.42 9.14
C GLU A 141 12.49 5.49 7.74
N GLN A 142 11.85 6.62 7.45
CA GLN A 142 11.60 7.04 6.08
C GLN A 142 12.98 7.25 5.43
N ILE A 143 13.35 6.42 4.47
CA ILE A 143 14.65 6.59 3.80
C ILE A 143 14.59 7.88 2.97
N ASP A 144 15.67 8.65 3.05
CA ASP A 144 15.88 9.89 2.31
C ASP A 144 15.75 9.68 0.78
N GLU A 145 15.16 10.66 0.09
CA GLU A 145 14.95 10.64 -1.37
C GLU A 145 16.26 10.46 -2.14
N ASP A 146 17.38 10.88 -1.57
CA ASP A 146 18.69 10.77 -2.21
C ASP A 146 19.24 9.34 -2.17
N ILE A 147 18.94 8.56 -1.13
CA ILE A 147 19.31 7.13 -1.06
C ILE A 147 18.48 6.31 -2.06
N LEU A 148 17.22 6.71 -2.31
CA LEU A 148 16.36 6.13 -3.35
C LEU A 148 16.93 6.32 -4.76
N LYS A 149 17.36 7.54 -5.10
CA LYS A 149 17.94 7.87 -6.42
C LYS A 149 19.17 6.99 -6.68
N ASP A 150 20.01 6.82 -5.68
CA ASP A 150 21.21 5.97 -5.78
C ASP A 150 20.89 4.48 -5.96
N TRP A 151 19.84 3.96 -5.31
CA TRP A 151 19.40 2.57 -5.49
C TRP A 151 18.85 2.33 -6.90
N HIS A 152 18.03 3.26 -7.42
CA HIS A 152 17.47 3.14 -8.76
C HIS A 152 18.57 3.18 -9.82
N ASN A 153 19.56 4.07 -9.67
CA ASN A 153 20.70 4.17 -10.58
C ASN A 153 21.59 2.91 -10.59
N LYS A 154 21.65 2.15 -9.50
CA LYS A 154 22.46 0.92 -9.38
C LYS A 154 21.79 -0.32 -9.93
N ASN A 155 20.45 -0.40 -9.92
CA ASN A 155 19.70 -1.58 -10.34
C ASN A 155 19.06 -1.46 -11.74
N VAL A 156 19.30 -0.35 -12.45
CA VAL A 156 18.84 -0.10 -13.83
C VAL A 156 19.98 -0.26 -14.86
N ARG A 157 21.04 -1.02 -14.52
CA ARG A 157 22.13 -1.37 -15.47
C ARG A 157 22.07 -2.82 -15.92
#